data_AF-A0A7J2RD32-F1
#
_entry.id   AF-A0A7J2RD32-F1
#
_cell.length_a   1.000
_cell.length_b   1.000
_cell.length_c   1.000
_cell.angle_alpha   90.00
_cell.angle_beta   90.00
_cell.angle_gamma   90.00
#
_symmetry.space_group_name_H-M   'P 1'
#
loop_
_entity.id
_entity.type
_entity.pdbx_description
1 polymer ?
#
loop_
_entity_poly.entity_id
_entity_poly.type
_entity_poly.pdbx_seq_one_letter_code
_entity_poly.pdbx_strand_id
1 'polypeptide(L)'
;MFWKDKEGNKLTRQEFFERWKKGIQMVTPLQQIRIQIRSTKISLIGVVGGIGISIYKFEQLWWVLLILLGVLGVTSMQLLGMVQKRNILENIEKLNKEVDDNV
;
A
#
# COMPACT_ATOMS: atom_id res chain seq x y z
N MET A 1 11.03 -17.18 22.63
CA MET A 1 12.24 -16.36 22.38
C MET A 1 12.34 -16.17 20.86
N PHE A 2 11.77 -15.09 20.32
CA PHE A 2 11.23 -15.07 18.94
C PHE A 2 12.02 -14.27 17.88
N TRP A 3 13.13 -13.63 18.24
CA TRP A 3 13.87 -12.77 17.29
C TRP A 3 15.34 -13.21 17.25
N LYS A 4 15.68 -14.07 16.29
CA LYS A 4 17.05 -14.40 15.90
C LYS A 4 17.33 -13.81 14.52
N ASP A 5 18.55 -13.35 14.28
CA ASP A 5 18.98 -12.98 12.94
C ASP A 5 19.24 -14.22 12.05
N LYS A 6 19.58 -14.01 10.78
CA LYS A 6 19.88 -15.09 9.82
C LYS A 6 21.10 -15.94 10.22
N GLU A 7 21.91 -15.46 11.16
CA GLU A 7 23.13 -16.09 11.67
C GLU A 7 22.92 -16.72 13.07
N GLY A 8 21.69 -16.65 13.60
CA GLY A 8 21.30 -17.27 14.86
C GLY A 8 21.57 -16.42 16.11
N ASN A 9 22.05 -15.19 15.96
CA ASN A 9 22.29 -14.27 17.08
C ASN A 9 20.97 -13.76 17.65
N LYS A 10 20.89 -13.67 18.99
CA LYS A 10 19.71 -13.17 19.71
C LYS A 10 19.62 -11.66 19.46
N LEU A 11 18.65 -11.23 18.66
CA LEU A 11 18.38 -9.82 18.46
C LEU A 11 17.59 -9.27 19.66
N THR A 12 18.11 -8.21 20.25
CA THR A 12 17.36 -7.45 21.24
C THR A 12 16.16 -6.78 20.55
N ARG A 13 15.03 -6.59 21.24
CA ARG A 13 13.86 -5.90 20.66
C ARG A 13 14.23 -4.52 20.07
N GLN A 14 15.16 -3.81 20.71
CA GLN A 14 15.68 -2.53 20.23
C GLN A 14 16.41 -2.67 18.88
N GLU A 15 17.35 -3.62 18.77
CA GLU A 15 18.08 -3.87 17.52
C GLU A 15 17.17 -4.34 16.38
N PHE A 16 16.15 -5.15 16.68
CA PHE A 16 15.15 -5.53 15.70
C PHE A 16 14.40 -4.30 15.17
N PHE A 17 13.95 -3.41 16.07
CA PHE A 17 13.25 -2.18 15.67
C PHE A 17 14.15 -1.22 14.89
N GLU A 18 15.42 -1.09 15.27
CA GLU A 18 16.38 -0.28 14.52
C GLU A 18 16.62 -0.82 13.11
N ARG A 19 16.86 -2.13 12.96
CA ARG A 19 17.04 -2.77 11.65
C ARG A 19 15.77 -2.69 10.80
N TRP A 20 14.60 -2.88 11.41
CA TRP A 20 13.31 -2.76 10.74
C TRP A 20 13.05 -1.32 10.27
N LYS A 21 13.30 -0.32 11.14
CA LYS A 21 13.16 1.10 10.81
C LYS A 21 14.11 1.50 9.68
N LYS A 22 15.37 1.05 9.73
CA LYS A 22 16.36 1.29 8.68
C LYS A 22 15.94 0.67 7.34
N GLY A 23 15.40 -0.55 7.37
CA GLY A 23 14.84 -1.21 6.19
C GLY A 23 13.66 -0.45 5.57
N ILE A 24 12.78 0.12 6.40
CA ILE A 24 11.65 0.94 5.92
C ILE A 24 12.13 2.28 5.35
N GLN A 25 13.12 2.91 5.97
CA GLN A 25 13.71 4.17 5.48
C GLN A 25 14.43 4.00 4.14
N MET A 26 14.91 2.80 3.82
CA MET A 26 15.53 2.48 2.53
C MET A 26 14.53 2.22 1.40
N VAL A 27 13.22 2.13 1.69
CA VAL A 27 12.21 1.92 0.65
C VAL A 27 12.08 3.21 -0.17
N THR A 28 12.32 3.10 -1.49
CA THR A 28 12.18 4.28 -2.36
C THR A 28 10.72 4.72 -2.46
N PRO A 29 10.45 6.01 -2.69
CA PRO A 29 9.09 6.52 -2.86
C PRO A 29 8.28 5.76 -3.93
N LEU A 30 8.91 5.36 -5.05
CA LEU A 30 8.28 4.53 -6.07
C LEU A 30 7.94 3.13 -5.60
N GLN A 31 8.82 2.48 -4.83
CA GLN A 31 8.53 1.17 -4.25
C GLN A 31 7.38 1.26 -3.24
N GLN A 32 7.35 2.31 -2.43
CA GLN A 32 6.26 2.56 -1.49
C GLN A 32 4.91 2.70 -2.21
N ILE A 33 4.84 3.52 -3.26
CA ILE A 33 3.62 3.70 -4.06
C ILE A 33 3.20 2.39 -4.73
N ARG A 34 4.16 1.60 -5.25
CA ARG A 34 3.86 0.30 -5.88
C ARG A 34 3.26 -0.70 -4.89
N ILE A 35 3.80 -0.75 -3.67
CA ILE A 35 3.26 -1.57 -2.58
C ILE A 35 1.84 -1.08 -2.24
N GLN A 36 1.66 0.22 -2.08
CA GLN A 36 0.38 0.81 -1.72
C GLN A 36 -0.71 0.51 -2.77
N ILE A 37 -0.40 0.63 -4.06
CA ILE A 37 -1.31 0.27 -5.15
C ILE A 37 -1.73 -1.21 -5.05
N ARG A 38 -0.78 -2.13 -4.79
CA ARG A 38 -1.10 -3.56 -4.64
C ARG A 38 -2.00 -3.81 -3.43
N SER A 39 -1.69 -3.21 -2.28
CA SER A 39 -2.50 -3.32 -1.07
C SER A 39 -3.92 -2.77 -1.27
N THR A 40 -4.05 -1.61 -1.91
CA THR A 40 -5.36 -1.00 -2.18
C THR A 40 -6.18 -1.84 -3.16
N LYS A 41 -5.57 -2.52 -4.13
CA LYS A 41 -6.27 -3.50 -4.98
C LYS A 41 -6.85 -4.66 -4.18
N ILE A 42 -6.11 -5.20 -3.20
CA ILE A 42 -6.62 -6.26 -2.31
C ILE A 42 -7.79 -5.74 -1.48
N SER A 43 -7.66 -4.52 -0.94
CA SER A 43 -8.74 -3.86 -0.20
C SER A 43 -10.01 -3.70 -1.06
N LEU A 44 -9.84 -3.34 -2.33
CA LEU A 44 -10.95 -3.16 -3.27
C LEU A 44 -11.70 -4.48 -3.53
N ILE A 45 -10.98 -5.62 -3.62
CA ILE A 45 -11.59 -6.95 -3.70
C ILE A 45 -12.41 -7.25 -2.44
N GLY A 46 -11.89 -6.91 -1.25
CA GLY A 46 -12.62 -7.05 0.02
C GLY A 46 -13.90 -6.22 0.06
N VAL A 47 -13.85 -4.98 -0.44
CA VAL A 47 -15.03 -4.11 -0.55
C VAL A 47 -16.06 -4.70 -1.51
N VAL A 48 -15.66 -5.16 -2.69
CA VAL A 48 -16.56 -5.81 -3.67
C VAL A 48 -17.19 -7.08 -3.08
N GLY A 49 -16.40 -7.90 -2.38
CA GLY A 49 -16.91 -9.08 -1.67
C GLY A 49 -17.93 -8.72 -0.58
N GLY A 50 -17.64 -7.67 0.21
CA GLY A 50 -18.56 -7.14 1.22
C GLY A 50 -19.87 -6.62 0.64
N ILE A 51 -19.81 -6.00 -0.55
CA ILE A 51 -21.00 -5.56 -1.29
C ILE A 51 -21.83 -6.77 -1.69
N GLY A 52 -21.22 -7.82 -2.26
CA GLY A 52 -21.92 -9.06 -2.63
C GLY A 52 -22.65 -9.70 -1.45
N ILE A 53 -21.99 -9.79 -0.29
CA ILE A 53 -22.60 -10.34 0.93
C ILE A 53 -23.73 -9.44 1.45
N SER A 54 -23.54 -8.12 1.41
CA SER A 54 -24.55 -7.16 1.87
C SER A 54 -25.79 -7.14 0.99
N ILE A 55 -25.63 -7.38 -0.33
CA ILE A 55 -26.76 -7.58 -1.26
C ILE A 55 -27.48 -8.88 -0.94
N TYR A 56 -26.76 -9.97 -0.64
CA TYR A 56 -27.38 -11.25 -0.28
C TYR A 56 -28.19 -11.18 1.03
N LYS A 57 -27.76 -10.37 2.00
CA LYS A 57 -28.49 -10.12 3.26
C LYS A 57 -29.06 -8.71 3.35
N PHE A 58 -29.70 -8.26 2.27
CA PHE A 58 -30.15 -6.87 2.13
C PHE A 58 -31.05 -6.39 3.26
N GLU A 59 -32.01 -7.19 3.72
CA GLU A 59 -32.96 -6.80 4.77
C GLU A 59 -32.29 -6.42 6.10
N GLN A 60 -31.11 -6.99 6.39
CA GLN A 60 -30.37 -6.73 7.63
C GLN A 60 -29.18 -5.78 7.44
N LEU A 61 -28.64 -5.68 6.22
CA LEU A 61 -27.37 -5.00 5.95
C LEU A 61 -27.49 -3.86 4.92
N TRP A 62 -28.69 -3.35 4.63
CA TRP A 62 -28.89 -2.28 3.66
C TRP A 62 -28.07 -1.00 3.96
N TRP A 63 -27.86 -0.65 5.23
CA TRP A 63 -27.00 0.48 5.61
C TRP A 63 -25.51 0.18 5.36
N VAL A 64 -25.09 -1.07 5.52
CA VAL A 64 -23.71 -1.52 5.25
C VAL A 64 -23.43 -1.41 3.76
N LEU A 65 -24.42 -1.74 2.93
CA LEU A 65 -24.34 -1.58 1.48
C LEU A 65 -24.06 -0.12 1.08
N LEU A 66 -24.80 0.84 1.66
CA LEU A 66 -24.58 2.26 1.39
C LEU A 66 -23.17 2.72 1.79
N ILE A 67 -22.69 2.28 2.95
CA ILE A 67 -21.32 2.58 3.40
C ILE A 67 -20.30 1.97 2.44
N LEU A 68 -20.47 0.72 2.05
CA LEU A 68 -19.54 0.03 1.16
C LEU A 68 -19.49 0.65 -0.23
N LEU A 69 -20.61 1.17 -0.76
CA LEU A 69 -20.63 1.93 -2.00
C LEU A 69 -19.84 3.24 -1.88
N GLY A 70 -20.00 3.97 -0.76
CA GLY A 70 -19.19 5.16 -0.48
C GLY A 70 -17.70 4.84 -0.39
N VAL A 71 -17.34 3.78 0.33
CA VAL A 71 -15.95 3.30 0.46
C VAL A 71 -15.40 2.86 -0.89
N LEU A 72 -16.19 2.20 -1.74
CA LEU A 72 -15.77 1.80 -3.08
C LEU A 72 -15.42 3.02 -3.94
N GLY A 73 -16.23 4.08 -3.88
CA GLY A 73 -15.93 5.34 -4.57
C GLY A 73 -14.62 5.98 -4.08
N VAL A 74 -14.47 6.15 -2.77
CA VAL A 74 -13.26 6.74 -2.16
C VAL A 74 -12.01 5.93 -2.49
N THR A 75 -12.08 4.61 -2.34
CA THR A 75 -10.95 3.70 -2.59
C THR A 75 -10.55 3.71 -4.06
N SER A 76 -11.52 3.82 -4.98
CA SER A 76 -11.26 3.94 -6.42
C SER A 76 -10.55 5.26 -6.75
N MET A 77 -11.01 6.38 -6.19
CA MET A 77 -10.35 7.69 -6.35
C MET A 77 -8.94 7.68 -5.78
N GLN A 78 -8.75 7.05 -4.62
CA GLN A 78 -7.44 6.89 -4.01
C GLN A 78 -6.49 6.08 -4.91
N LEU A 79 -6.99 5.00 -5.53
CA LEU A 79 -6.22 4.16 -6.44
C LEU A 79 -5.78 4.95 -7.68
N LEU A 80 -6.67 5.74 -8.27
CA LEU A 80 -6.35 6.63 -9.39
C LEU A 80 -5.29 7.68 -8.99
N GLY A 81 -5.44 8.33 -7.84
CA GLY A 81 -4.48 9.30 -7.35
C GLY A 81 -3.09 8.71 -7.11
N MET A 82 -3.00 7.46 -6.63
CA MET A 82 -1.72 6.77 -6.47
C MET A 82 -1.08 6.39 -7.81
N VAL A 83 -1.88 6.01 -8.81
CA VAL A 83 -1.37 5.75 -10.16
C VAL A 83 -0.82 7.03 -10.79
N GLN A 84 -1.49 8.17 -10.62
CA GLN A 84 -0.97 9.47 -11.08
C GLN A 84 0.33 9.84 -10.37
N LYS A 85 0.37 9.72 -9.05
CA LYS A 85 1.60 9.95 -8.26
C LYS A 85 2.75 9.07 -8.75
N ARG A 86 2.48 7.79 -9.04
CA ARG A 86 3.50 6.88 -9.58
C ARG A 86 4.10 7.41 -10.88
N ASN A 87 3.27 7.82 -11.84
CA ASN A 87 3.74 8.31 -13.14
C ASN A 87 4.57 9.59 -12.99
N ILE A 88 4.14 10.50 -12.11
CA ILE A 88 4.90 11.74 -11.82
C ILE A 88 6.27 11.41 -11.25
N LEU A 89 6.35 10.51 -10.26
CA LEU A 89 7.64 10.10 -9.69
C LEU A 89 8.54 9.37 -10.69
N GLU A 90 7.98 8.50 -11.55
CA GLU A 90 8.77 7.84 -12.60
C GLU A 90 9.35 8.85 -13.59
N ASN A 91 8.60 9.92 -13.92
CA ASN A 91 9.10 10.98 -14.79
C ASN A 91 10.19 11.82 -14.13
N ILE A 92 10.06 12.14 -12.83
CA ILE A 92 11.09 12.88 -12.08
C ILE A 92 12.39 12.07 -12.01
N GLU A 93 12.33 10.77 -11.72
CA GLU A 93 13.52 9.92 -11.69
C GLU A 93 14.22 9.80 -13.06
N LYS A 94 13.45 9.78 -14.16
CA LYS A 94 14.02 9.78 -15.51
C LYS A 94 14.73 11.09 -15.84
N LEU A 95 14.08 12.23 -15.54
CA LEU A 95 14.67 13.55 -15.76
C LEU A 95 15.95 13.74 -14.95
N ASN A 96 15.99 13.30 -13.69
CA ASN A 96 17.20 13.35 -12.89
C ASN A 96 18.35 12.51 -13.47
N LYS A 97 18.05 11.31 -13.98
CA LYS A 97 19.07 10.48 -14.65
C LYS A 97 19.61 11.11 -15.92
N GLU A 98 18.72 11.70 -16.74
CA GLU A 98 19.14 12.41 -17.95
C GLU A 98 20.00 13.63 -17.63
N VAL A 99 19.74 14.33 -16.53
CA VAL A 99 20.60 15.44 -16.07
C VAL A 99 21.96 14.94 -15.59
N ASP A 100 22.01 13.86 -14.80
CA ASP A 100 23.28 13.27 -14.34
C ASP A 100 24.13 12.71 -15.49
N ASP A 101 23.52 12.14 -16.54
CA ASP A 101 24.24 11.58 -17.70
C ASP A 101 24.76 12.67 -18.68
N ASN A 102 24.24 13.91 -18.58
CA ASN A 102 24.63 15.04 -19.44
C ASN A 102 25.62 16.03 -18.77
N VAL A 103 26.09 15.73 -17.55
CA VAL A 103 27.10 16.51 -16.79
C VAL A 103 28.42 15.74 -16.75
#